data_AF-A0A923DLI6-F1
#
_entry.id   AF-A0A923DLI6-F1
#
_cell.length_a   1.000
_cell.length_b   1.000
_cell.length_c   1.000
_cell.angle_alpha   90.00
_cell.angle_beta   90.00
_cell.angle_gamma   90.00
#
_symmetry.space_group_name_H-M   'P 1'
#
loop_
_entity.id
_entity.type
_entity.pdbx_description
1 polymer ?
#
loop_
_entity_poly.entity_id
_entity_poly.type
_entity_poly.pdbx_seq_one_letter_code
_entity_poly.pdbx_strand_id
1 'polypeptide(L)'
;IGKPIKFVGIGEKIDALEVFHPERMATRILGMGDVLTLVEKAQAAVNEEDARDLEQKIRKNEFTLADFRKQLTQIKKMGSIQDILGMIPGMKKIKTLKEMTPDEGEFVRIGAIIDSMTMKERRNHLLIDGSRRKRIARGSGTTVQDVNRLLKNYSEMRKMMKRMTKGGIKSLRRGNFPF
;
A
#
# COMPACT_ATOMS: atom_id res chain seq x y z
N ILE A 1 3.61 6.00 -47.04
CA ILE A 1 4.77 5.68 -46.17
C ILE A 1 5.13 6.95 -45.40
N GLY A 2 5.43 6.87 -44.10
CA GLY A 2 5.80 8.06 -43.30
C GLY A 2 4.67 8.78 -42.54
N LYS A 3 3.52 8.13 -42.30
CA LYS A 3 2.49 8.72 -41.42
C LYS A 3 2.90 8.58 -39.95
N PRO A 4 2.73 9.62 -39.10
CA PRO A 4 3.10 9.56 -37.70
C PRO A 4 2.15 8.67 -36.89
N ILE A 5 2.70 7.81 -36.05
CA ILE A 5 1.93 7.10 -35.02
C ILE A 5 1.73 8.07 -33.86
N LYS A 6 0.48 8.30 -33.44
CA LYS A 6 0.14 9.27 -32.38
C LYS A 6 -0.10 8.62 -31.02
N PHE A 7 -0.66 7.42 -31.00
CA PHE A 7 -1.01 6.71 -29.77
C PHE A 7 -0.59 5.25 -29.86
N VAL A 8 -0.37 4.63 -28.71
CA VAL A 8 -0.06 3.21 -28.55
C VAL A 8 -0.87 2.64 -27.39
N GLY A 9 -1.43 1.45 -27.58
CA GLY A 9 -2.06 0.68 -26.51
C GLY A 9 -1.00 -0.09 -25.74
N ILE A 10 -0.87 0.20 -24.45
CA ILE A 10 0.09 -0.48 -23.55
C ILE A 10 -0.59 -1.53 -22.65
N GLY A 11 -1.90 -1.72 -22.77
CA GLY A 11 -2.68 -2.65 -21.98
C GLY A 11 -4.13 -2.77 -22.45
N GLU A 12 -4.91 -3.57 -21.73
CA GLU A 12 -6.28 -3.94 -22.11
C GLU A 12 -7.36 -2.99 -21.58
N LYS A 13 -7.01 -2.15 -20.61
CA LYS A 13 -7.94 -1.22 -19.97
C LYS A 13 -8.06 0.08 -20.76
N ILE A 14 -9.17 0.79 -20.58
CA ILE A 14 -9.48 2.05 -21.32
C ILE A 14 -8.46 3.16 -21.03
N ASP A 15 -7.84 3.14 -19.85
CA ASP A 15 -6.77 4.05 -19.42
C ASP A 15 -5.38 3.69 -19.98
N ALA A 16 -5.26 2.60 -20.73
CA ALA A 16 -3.99 2.10 -21.25
C ALA A 16 -3.62 2.65 -22.65
N LEU A 17 -4.21 3.78 -23.05
CA LEU A 17 -3.89 4.47 -24.30
C LEU A 17 -2.93 5.63 -24.03
N GLU A 18 -1.69 5.52 -24.50
CA GLU A 18 -0.64 6.53 -24.29
C GLU A 18 -0.21 7.21 -25.58
N VAL A 19 0.37 8.41 -25.47
CA VAL A 19 1.02 9.10 -26.60
C VAL A 19 2.23 8.29 -27.05
N PHE A 20 2.36 8.07 -28.36
CA PHE A 20 3.45 7.28 -28.92
C PHE A 20 4.76 8.07 -28.91
N HIS A 21 5.76 7.51 -28.23
CA HIS A 21 7.13 8.02 -28.20
C HIS A 21 8.08 6.98 -28.83
N PRO A 22 8.62 7.23 -30.04
CA PRO A 22 9.48 6.27 -30.75
C PRO A 22 10.68 5.81 -29.93
N GLU A 23 11.33 6.74 -29.21
CA GLU A 23 12.51 6.44 -28.40
C GLU A 23 12.19 5.54 -27.19
N ARG A 24 11.05 5.77 -26.51
CA ARG A 24 10.59 4.90 -25.42
C ARG A 24 10.29 3.49 -25.94
N MET A 25 9.66 3.36 -27.10
CA MET A 25 9.35 2.07 -27.71
C MET A 25 10.61 1.31 -28.13
N ALA A 26 11.59 1.97 -28.74
CA ALA A 26 12.87 1.36 -29.06
C ALA A 26 13.61 0.88 -27.80
N THR A 27 13.59 1.69 -26.73
CA THR A 27 14.22 1.40 -25.44
C THR A 27 13.59 0.17 -24.75
N ARG A 28 12.24 0.07 -24.78
CA ARG A 28 11.48 -1.12 -24.30
C ARG A 28 11.78 -2.38 -25.10
N ILE A 29 11.87 -2.29 -26.43
CA ILE A 29 12.23 -3.42 -27.30
C ILE A 29 13.68 -3.87 -27.03
N LEU A 30 14.58 -2.93 -26.77
CA LEU A 30 15.99 -3.18 -26.47
C LEU A 30 16.24 -3.59 -25.01
N GLY A 31 15.19 -3.75 -24.19
CA GLY A 31 15.30 -4.24 -22.81
C GLY A 31 15.98 -3.28 -21.84
N MET A 32 16.25 -2.04 -22.26
CA MET A 32 16.69 -0.97 -21.37
C MET A 32 15.42 -0.39 -20.74
N GLY A 33 15.18 -0.67 -19.46
CA GLY A 33 13.98 -0.22 -18.77
C GLY A 33 13.76 1.29 -18.90
N ASP A 34 12.51 1.69 -19.07
CA ASP A 34 12.07 3.08 -19.25
C ASP A 34 12.35 3.90 -17.98
N VAL A 35 13.54 4.48 -17.90
CA VAL A 35 14.00 5.29 -16.75
C VAL A 35 13.09 6.51 -16.55
N LEU A 36 12.48 7.04 -17.61
CA LEU A 36 11.56 8.18 -17.54
C LEU A 36 10.23 7.79 -16.88
N THR A 37 9.69 6.62 -17.19
CA THR A 37 8.43 6.13 -16.58
C THR A 37 8.58 5.88 -15.08
N LEU A 38 9.78 5.49 -14.63
CA LEU A 38 10.13 5.38 -13.20
C LEU A 38 10.14 6.75 -12.50
N VAL A 39 10.60 7.80 -13.18
CA VAL A 39 10.64 9.16 -12.64
C VAL A 39 9.24 9.80 -12.63
N GLU A 40 8.44 9.59 -13.69
CA GLU A 40 7.05 10.08 -13.78
C GLU A 40 6.14 9.40 -12.74
N LYS A 41 6.25 8.07 -12.55
CA LYS A 41 5.50 7.34 -11.51
C LYS A 41 5.98 7.66 -10.08
N ALA A 42 7.27 7.98 -9.91
CA ALA A 42 7.79 8.44 -8.61
C ALA A 42 7.29 9.84 -8.25
N GLN A 43 7.14 10.74 -9.24
CA GLN A 43 6.60 12.09 -9.02
C GLN A 43 5.09 12.10 -8.78
N ALA A 44 4.33 11.19 -9.40
CA ALA A 44 2.87 11.11 -9.23
C ALA A 44 2.41 10.49 -7.89
N ALA A 45 3.30 9.82 -7.14
CA ALA A 45 2.95 9.05 -5.94
C ALA A 45 3.30 9.75 -4.61
N VAL A 46 3.80 10.98 -4.63
CA VAL A 46 4.22 11.69 -3.41
C VAL A 46 3.44 13.00 -3.27
N ASN A 47 2.27 12.92 -2.63
CA ASN A 47 1.67 14.08 -1.98
C ASN A 47 2.57 14.45 -0.78
N GLU A 48 3.52 15.37 -0.96
CA GLU A 48 4.37 15.87 0.13
C GLU A 48 3.54 16.34 1.33
N GLU A 49 2.36 16.91 1.08
CA GLU A 49 1.42 17.31 2.12
C GLU A 49 0.91 16.11 2.92
N ASP A 50 0.43 15.06 2.26
CA ASP A 50 -0.04 13.83 2.93
C ASP A 50 1.08 13.16 3.74
N ALA A 51 2.32 13.21 3.23
CA ALA A 51 3.49 12.66 3.91
C ALA A 51 3.82 13.46 5.19
N ARG A 52 3.78 14.80 5.12
CA ARG A 52 3.99 15.68 6.29
C ARG A 52 2.88 15.50 7.32
N ASP A 53 1.63 15.38 6.88
CA ASP A 53 0.47 15.19 7.75
C ASP A 53 0.52 13.84 8.48
N LEU A 54 0.90 12.78 7.74
CA LEU A 54 1.13 11.46 8.30
C LEU A 54 2.27 11.47 9.32
N GLU A 55 3.39 12.12 8.98
CA GLU A 55 4.54 12.25 9.88
C GLU A 55 4.14 12.96 11.19
N GLN A 56 3.43 14.09 11.11
CA GLN A 56 2.96 14.82 12.28
C GLN A 56 2.05 13.95 13.16
N LYS A 57 1.09 13.23 12.56
CA LYS A 57 0.18 12.33 13.30
C LYS A 57 0.92 11.18 13.97
N ILE A 58 1.93 10.60 13.30
CA ILE A 58 2.75 9.55 13.89
C ILE A 58 3.58 10.10 15.05
N ARG A 59 4.19 11.29 14.91
CA ARG A 59 4.93 11.97 15.98
C ARG A 59 4.04 12.24 17.20
N LYS A 60 2.79 12.67 16.97
CA LYS A 60 1.79 12.92 18.02
C LYS A 60 1.13 11.65 18.60
N ASN A 61 1.46 10.46 18.10
CA ASN A 61 0.81 9.18 18.43
C ASN A 61 -0.70 9.13 18.12
N GLU A 62 -1.15 9.98 17.21
CA GLU A 62 -2.55 10.16 16.80
C GLU A 62 -2.92 9.32 15.57
N PHE A 63 -2.05 8.41 15.14
CA PHE A 63 -2.36 7.50 14.03
C PHE A 63 -3.57 6.63 14.37
N THR A 64 -4.64 6.74 13.58
CA THR A 64 -5.94 6.06 13.78
C THR A 64 -6.20 4.95 12.75
N LEU A 65 -7.23 4.11 12.98
CA LEU A 65 -7.68 3.14 11.96
C LEU A 65 -8.27 3.83 10.73
N ALA A 66 -8.76 5.07 10.86
CA ALA A 66 -9.20 5.85 9.71
C ALA A 66 -8.03 6.26 8.82
N ASP A 67 -6.90 6.66 9.41
CA ASP A 67 -5.67 6.95 8.65
C ASP A 67 -5.12 5.68 8.00
N PHE A 68 -5.14 4.56 8.74
CA PHE A 68 -4.76 3.25 8.19
C PHE A 68 -5.59 2.86 6.96
N ARG A 69 -6.92 3.06 7.01
CA ARG A 69 -7.82 2.81 5.86
C ARG A 69 -7.48 3.67 4.65
N LYS A 70 -7.14 4.94 4.86
CA LYS A 70 -6.73 5.85 3.77
C LYS A 70 -5.46 5.36 3.09
N GLN A 71 -4.46 4.96 3.89
CA GLN A 71 -3.20 4.40 3.40
C GLN A 71 -3.42 3.10 2.62
N LEU A 72 -4.27 2.20 3.11
CA LEU A 72 -4.64 0.98 2.38
C LEU A 72 -5.30 1.27 1.03
N THR A 73 -6.14 2.30 0.94
CA THR A 73 -6.72 2.74 -0.34
C THR A 73 -5.66 3.29 -1.29
N GLN A 74 -4.69 4.06 -0.78
CA GLN A 74 -3.60 4.60 -1.60
C GLN A 74 -2.72 3.48 -2.15
N ILE A 75 -2.35 2.51 -1.31
CA ILE A 75 -1.60 1.32 -1.75
C ILE A 75 -2.38 0.54 -2.80
N LYS A 76 -3.70 0.36 -2.62
CA LYS A 76 -4.56 -0.27 -3.63
C LYS A 76 -4.59 0.51 -4.96
N LYS A 77 -4.60 1.86 -4.91
CA LYS A 77 -4.64 2.73 -6.10
C LYS A 77 -3.34 2.73 -6.90
N MET A 78 -2.20 2.50 -6.24
CA MET A 78 -0.90 2.42 -6.91
C MET A 78 -0.72 1.18 -7.78
N GLY A 79 -1.67 0.23 -7.76
CA GLY A 79 -1.65 -0.97 -8.59
C GLY A 79 -1.06 -2.19 -7.87
N SER A 80 -1.03 -3.32 -8.58
CA SER A 80 -0.65 -4.60 -7.99
C SER A 80 0.75 -4.51 -7.38
N ILE A 81 0.89 -4.94 -6.13
CA ILE A 81 2.21 -5.08 -5.50
C ILE A 81 3.13 -5.97 -6.36
N GLN A 82 2.54 -6.82 -7.21
CA GLN A 82 3.22 -7.64 -8.21
C GLN A 82 3.94 -6.81 -9.29
N ASP A 83 3.38 -5.68 -9.74
CA ASP A 83 4.02 -4.79 -10.71
C ASP A 83 5.22 -4.05 -10.08
N ILE A 84 5.07 -3.58 -8.84
CA ILE A 84 6.17 -2.92 -8.09
C ILE A 84 7.28 -3.93 -7.77
N LEU A 85 6.95 -5.14 -7.31
CA LEU A 85 7.92 -6.22 -7.08
C LEU A 85 8.56 -6.72 -8.38
N GLY A 86 7.85 -6.67 -9.51
CA GLY A 86 8.36 -7.01 -10.84
C GLY A 86 9.39 -6.02 -11.38
N MET A 87 9.41 -4.78 -10.86
CA MET A 87 10.33 -3.71 -11.23
C MET A 87 11.63 -3.68 -10.39
N ILE A 88 11.74 -4.48 -9.32
CA ILE A 88 12.98 -4.58 -8.51
C ILE A 88 13.97 -5.56 -9.18
N PRO A 89 15.13 -5.09 -9.67
CA PRO A 89 16.14 -5.98 -10.26
C PRO A 89 16.64 -6.97 -9.20
N GLY A 90 16.68 -8.26 -9.53
CA GLY A 90 17.18 -9.32 -8.64
C GLY A 90 16.12 -10.07 -7.82
N MET A 91 14.88 -9.58 -7.72
CA MET A 91 13.83 -10.23 -6.92
C MET A 91 13.10 -11.38 -7.66
N LYS A 92 13.23 -11.48 -8.99
CA LYS A 92 12.61 -12.56 -9.81
C LYS A 92 13.07 -13.98 -9.44
N LYS A 93 14.18 -14.14 -8.71
CA LYS A 93 14.71 -15.45 -8.31
C LYS A 93 14.16 -15.98 -6.99
N ILE A 94 13.42 -15.17 -6.22
CA ILE A 94 12.86 -15.59 -4.93
C ILE A 94 11.42 -16.07 -5.16
N LYS A 95 11.27 -17.35 -5.52
CA LYS A 95 9.96 -18.01 -5.72
C LYS A 95 9.05 -17.97 -4.48
N THR A 96 9.61 -17.78 -3.30
CA THR A 96 8.89 -17.75 -2.01
C THR A 96 8.12 -16.45 -1.74
N LEU A 97 8.29 -15.40 -2.56
CA LEU A 97 7.52 -14.15 -2.42
C LEU A 97 6.13 -14.18 -3.11
N LYS A 98 5.91 -15.12 -4.04
CA LYS A 98 4.57 -15.33 -4.65
C LYS A 98 3.53 -15.86 -3.65
N GLU A 99 3.97 -16.55 -2.60
CA GLU A 99 3.10 -17.03 -1.51
C GLU A 99 2.89 -15.99 -0.40
N MET A 100 3.72 -14.94 -0.37
CA MET A 100 3.63 -13.83 0.59
C MET A 100 3.02 -12.56 -0.01
N THR A 101 2.62 -12.58 -1.28
CA THR A 101 1.92 -11.44 -1.89
C THR A 101 0.49 -11.47 -1.35
N PRO A 102 0.06 -10.47 -0.56
CA PRO A 102 -1.32 -10.42 -0.10
C PRO A 102 -2.20 -10.38 -1.33
N ASP A 103 -3.14 -11.33 -1.41
CA ASP A 103 -4.14 -11.37 -2.47
C ASP A 103 -4.85 -9.99 -2.51
N GLU A 104 -5.16 -9.47 -3.69
CA GLU A 104 -5.92 -8.22 -3.81
C GLU A 104 -7.23 -8.29 -3.01
N GLY A 105 -7.80 -9.50 -2.91
CA GLY A 105 -8.96 -9.80 -2.07
C GLY A 105 -8.73 -9.57 -0.57
N GLU A 106 -7.51 -9.72 -0.06
CA GLU A 106 -7.20 -9.50 1.35
C GLU A 106 -7.24 -8.00 1.70
N PHE A 107 -6.71 -7.14 0.84
CA PHE A 107 -6.81 -5.69 1.02
C PHE A 107 -8.25 -5.20 1.01
N VAL A 108 -9.07 -5.75 0.12
CA VAL A 108 -10.51 -5.48 0.08
C VAL A 108 -11.18 -5.92 1.38
N ARG A 109 -10.86 -7.12 1.88
CA ARG A 109 -11.40 -7.66 3.14
C ARG A 109 -11.03 -6.79 4.34
N ILE A 110 -9.76 -6.39 4.45
CA ILE A 110 -9.28 -5.48 5.50
C ILE A 110 -10.00 -4.13 5.41
N GLY A 111 -10.16 -3.60 4.20
CA GLY A 111 -10.94 -2.38 3.96
C GLY A 111 -12.38 -2.51 4.46
N ALA A 112 -13.07 -3.59 4.09
CA ALA A 112 -14.44 -3.87 4.50
C ALA A 112 -14.61 -3.99 6.02
N ILE A 113 -13.64 -4.60 6.72
CA ILE A 113 -13.64 -4.69 8.20
C ILE A 113 -13.58 -3.29 8.82
N ILE A 114 -12.68 -2.42 8.34
CA ILE A 114 -12.56 -1.05 8.87
C ILE A 114 -13.80 -0.23 8.52
N ASP A 115 -14.33 -0.41 7.31
CA ASP A 115 -15.53 0.29 6.84
C ASP A 115 -16.78 -0.10 7.65
N SER A 116 -16.80 -1.30 8.26
CA SER A 116 -17.86 -1.76 9.17
C SER A 116 -17.76 -1.23 10.61
N MET A 117 -16.72 -0.45 10.92
CA MET A 117 -16.56 0.22 12.22
C MET A 117 -17.24 1.60 12.22
N THR A 118 -17.69 2.03 13.39
CA THR A 118 -18.17 3.41 13.61
C THR A 118 -17.01 4.40 13.67
N MET A 119 -17.27 5.68 13.43
CA MET A 119 -16.25 6.73 13.52
C MET A 119 -15.55 6.80 14.88
N LYS A 120 -16.28 6.53 15.98
CA LYS A 120 -15.71 6.48 17.34
C LYS A 120 -14.70 5.33 17.48
N GLU A 121 -15.04 4.15 16.96
CA GLU A 121 -14.16 2.97 16.99
C GLU A 121 -12.94 3.14 16.07
N ARG A 122 -13.09 3.78 14.91
CA ARG A 122 -11.97 4.07 14.02
C ARG A 122 -10.96 5.03 14.63
N ARG A 123 -11.43 6.03 15.39
CA ARG A 123 -10.57 6.98 16.12
C ARG A 123 -9.91 6.32 17.33
N ASN A 124 -10.63 5.44 18.02
CA ASN A 124 -10.12 4.73 19.19
C ASN A 124 -10.41 3.23 19.13
N HIS A 125 -9.40 2.48 18.69
CA HIS A 125 -9.45 1.02 18.57
C HIS A 125 -9.67 0.29 19.91
N LEU A 126 -9.35 0.92 21.05
CA LEU A 126 -9.52 0.34 22.38
C LEU A 126 -11.00 0.17 22.77
N LEU A 127 -11.91 0.87 22.10
CA LEU A 127 -13.34 0.73 22.33
C LEU A 127 -13.89 -0.60 21.77
N ILE A 128 -13.12 -1.35 20.97
CA ILE A 128 -13.59 -2.53 20.26
C ILE A 128 -13.56 -3.78 21.16
N ASP A 129 -14.63 -3.91 21.95
CA ASP A 129 -14.96 -5.09 22.76
C ASP A 129 -15.46 -6.29 21.91
N GLY A 130 -15.72 -7.43 22.56
CA GLY A 130 -16.17 -8.65 21.88
C GLY A 130 -17.52 -8.52 21.15
N SER A 131 -18.46 -7.73 21.70
CA SER A 131 -19.75 -7.49 21.07
C SER A 131 -19.59 -6.69 19.77
N ARG A 132 -18.75 -5.65 19.80
CA ARG A 132 -18.41 -4.84 18.63
C ARG A 132 -17.68 -5.65 17.57
N ARG A 133 -16.76 -6.54 17.95
CA ARG A 133 -16.09 -7.44 16.98
C ARG A 133 -17.07 -8.34 16.26
N LYS A 134 -18.06 -8.90 16.98
CA LYS A 134 -19.13 -9.71 16.38
C LYS A 134 -19.98 -8.89 15.40
N ARG A 135 -20.32 -7.64 15.75
CA ARG A 135 -21.04 -6.72 14.86
C ARG A 135 -20.24 -6.38 13.60
N ILE A 136 -18.96 -6.01 13.77
CA ILE A 136 -18.05 -5.66 12.67
C ILE A 136 -17.91 -6.85 11.72
N ALA A 137 -17.61 -8.04 12.24
CA ALA A 137 -17.46 -9.26 11.45
C ALA A 137 -18.71 -9.56 10.59
N ARG A 138 -19.91 -9.42 11.18
CA ARG A 138 -21.18 -9.55 10.44
C ARG A 138 -21.36 -8.49 9.37
N GLY A 139 -20.97 -7.24 9.65
CA GLY A 139 -21.08 -6.12 8.70
C GLY A 139 -20.12 -6.24 7.52
N SER A 140 -18.93 -6.80 7.75
CA SER A 140 -17.90 -6.97 6.71
C SER A 140 -17.98 -8.32 5.97
N GLY A 141 -18.86 -9.23 6.39
CA GLY A 141 -18.92 -10.59 5.84
C GLY A 141 -17.68 -11.43 6.20
N THR A 142 -17.04 -11.14 7.33
CA THR A 142 -15.81 -11.82 7.79
C THR A 142 -16.01 -12.52 9.12
N THR A 143 -14.97 -13.19 9.61
CA THR A 143 -15.00 -13.84 10.92
C THR A 143 -14.52 -12.92 12.03
N VAL A 144 -14.83 -13.26 13.30
CA VAL A 144 -14.28 -12.54 14.46
C VAL A 144 -12.77 -12.70 14.54
N GLN A 145 -12.22 -13.83 14.09
CA GLN A 145 -10.77 -14.03 14.01
C GLN A 145 -10.11 -13.03 13.06
N ASP A 146 -10.73 -12.74 11.91
CA ASP A 146 -10.21 -11.75 10.96
C ASP A 146 -10.14 -10.35 11.57
N VAL A 147 -11.18 -9.96 12.32
CA VAL A 147 -11.20 -8.68 13.05
C VAL A 147 -10.10 -8.63 14.11
N ASN A 148 -9.90 -9.71 14.87
CA ASN A 148 -8.83 -9.81 15.86
C ASN A 148 -7.44 -9.70 15.21
N ARG A 149 -7.23 -10.37 14.07
CA ARG A 149 -5.98 -10.32 13.31
C ARG A 149 -5.68 -8.89 12.86
N LEU A 150 -6.68 -8.19 12.31
CA LEU A 150 -6.54 -6.80 11.91
C LEU A 150 -6.14 -5.90 13.08
N LEU A 151 -6.82 -6.00 14.23
CA LEU A 151 -6.52 -5.18 15.40
C LEU A 151 -5.11 -5.47 15.96
N LYS A 152 -4.68 -6.73 15.92
CA LYS A 152 -3.31 -7.12 16.31
C LYS A 152 -2.28 -6.49 15.39
N ASN A 153 -2.45 -6.66 14.07
CA ASN A 153 -1.53 -6.09 13.06
C ASN A 153 -1.46 -4.56 13.15
N TYR A 154 -2.61 -3.91 13.36
CA TYR A 154 -2.68 -2.46 13.58
C TYR A 154 -1.92 -2.03 14.84
N SER A 155 -2.08 -2.76 15.95
CA SER A 155 -1.39 -2.48 17.22
C SER A 155 0.13 -2.65 17.09
N GLU A 156 0.58 -3.70 16.41
CA GLU A 156 2.00 -3.95 16.13
C GLU A 156 2.60 -2.87 15.25
N MET A 157 1.92 -2.50 14.16
CA MET A 157 2.35 -1.41 13.28
C MET A 157 2.43 -0.08 14.05
N ARG A 158 1.44 0.23 14.88
CA ARG A 158 1.45 1.45 15.71
C ARG A 158 2.62 1.45 16.70
N LYS A 159 2.95 0.30 17.31
CA LYS A 159 4.13 0.15 18.18
C LYS A 159 5.43 0.39 17.41
N MET A 160 5.54 -0.18 16.21
CA MET A 160 6.71 0.00 15.34
C MET A 160 6.88 1.48 14.93
N MET A 161 5.81 2.12 14.45
CA MET A 161 5.80 3.54 14.10
C MET A 161 6.23 4.43 15.27
N LYS A 162 5.72 4.14 16.48
CA LYS A 162 6.11 4.86 17.71
C LYS A 162 7.59 4.68 18.07
N ARG A 163 8.15 3.49 17.85
CA ARG A 163 9.59 3.23 18.07
C ARG A 163 10.45 3.99 17.06
N MET A 164 10.00 4.05 15.81
CA MET A 164 10.68 4.77 14.74
C MET A 164 10.71 6.29 14.99
N THR A 165 9.62 6.89 15.48
CA THR A 165 9.60 8.32 15.84
C THR A 165 10.39 8.65 17.10
N LYS A 166 10.49 7.73 18.07
CA LYS A 166 11.28 7.95 19.29
C LYS A 166 12.78 7.70 19.13
N GLY A 167 13.19 6.81 18.24
CA GLY A 167 14.59 6.40 18.07
C GLY A 167 15.30 6.95 16.84
N GLY A 168 14.56 7.54 15.89
CA GLY A 168 15.07 7.86 14.56
C GLY A 168 15.58 6.63 13.79
N ILE A 169 16.06 6.84 12.56
CA ILE A 169 16.71 5.79 11.74
C ILE A 169 17.88 5.07 12.47
N LYS A 170 18.41 5.67 13.54
CA LYS A 170 19.45 5.10 14.41
C LYS A 170 19.01 3.84 15.17
N SER A 171 17.72 3.66 15.50
CA SER A 171 17.26 2.44 16.19
C SER A 171 17.07 1.24 15.24
N LEU A 172 16.81 1.49 13.96
CA LEU A 172 16.74 0.45 12.92
C LEU A 172 18.14 -0.14 12.59
N ARG A 173 19.19 0.68 12.69
CA ARG A 173 20.59 0.25 12.48
C ARG A 173 21.16 -0.60 13.62
N ARG A 174 20.51 -0.66 14.78
CA ARG A 174 21.07 -1.29 15.99
C ARG A 174 20.60 -2.72 16.25
N GLY A 175 20.02 -3.40 15.25
CA GLY A 175 19.83 -4.85 15.24
C GLY A 175 18.97 -5.45 16.36
N ASN A 176 18.33 -4.64 17.20
CA ASN A 176 17.65 -5.13 18.41
C ASN A 176 16.19 -5.47 18.10
N PHE A 177 15.98 -6.55 17.33
CA PHE A 177 14.69 -7.23 17.24
C PHE A 177 14.62 -8.28 18.37
N PRO A 178 13.76 -8.13 19.38
CA PRO A 178 13.44 -9.25 20.25
C PRO A 178 12.48 -10.16 19.49
N PHE A 179 12.90 -11.42 19.28
CA PHE A 179 12.00 -12.52 19.00
C PHE A 179 11.10 -12.78 20.22
#